data_AF-A0AAN7SQ19-F1
#
_entry.id   AF-A0AAN7SQ19-F1
#
_cell.length_a   1.000
_cell.length_b   1.000
_cell.length_c   1.000
_cell.angle_alpha   90.00
_cell.angle_beta   90.00
_cell.angle_gamma   90.00
#
_symmetry.space_group_name_H-M   'P 1'
#
loop_
_entity.id
_entity.type
_entity.pdbx_description
1 polymer ?
#
loop_
_entity_poly.entity_id
_entity_poly.type
_entity_poly.pdbx_seq_one_letter_code
_entity_poly.pdbx_strand_id
1 'polypeptide(L)'
;MSKRNITFTEPEEPIFLKRIKQQAGYKEGPTIQTKKEALDLATEEDFEDTTEEQPTVVVLNPGDLSAEEAVEEAQKLKKQAEEAPADLTAPIVFKRPSKSTKDPSSKTKKNEENTVKTKKEKSKPLLSFDDEEDDD
;
A
#
# COMPACT_ATOMS: atom_id res chain seq x y z
N MET A 1 -12.38 17.38 36.43
CA MET A 1 -11.70 17.96 35.25
C MET A 1 -10.85 16.86 34.61
N SER A 2 -11.38 16.18 33.59
CA SER A 2 -10.67 15.09 32.91
C SER A 2 -9.60 15.68 31.99
N LYS A 3 -8.34 15.25 32.13
CA LYS A 3 -7.18 15.77 31.38
C LYS A 3 -7.25 15.28 29.92
N ARG A 4 -7.92 16.01 29.04
CA ARG A 4 -8.12 15.61 27.63
C ARG A 4 -6.99 16.02 26.69
N ASN A 5 -5.97 16.73 27.18
CA ASN A 5 -4.86 17.25 26.37
C ASN A 5 -3.52 16.87 27.01
N ILE A 6 -3.09 15.62 26.87
CA ILE A 6 -1.79 15.14 27.37
C ILE A 6 -0.81 15.12 26.19
N THR A 7 0.23 15.95 26.27
CA THR A 7 1.34 15.95 25.31
C THR A 7 2.53 15.21 25.92
N PHE A 8 3.12 14.29 25.16
CA PHE A 8 4.35 13.61 25.56
C PHE A 8 5.57 14.46 25.18
N THR A 9 6.40 14.80 26.16
CA THR A 9 7.72 15.42 25.95
C THR A 9 8.77 14.44 26.42
N GLU A 10 9.69 14.07 25.54
CA GLU A 10 10.79 13.17 25.86
C GLU A 10 11.85 13.93 26.69
N PRO A 11 12.06 13.57 27.96
CA PRO A 11 13.06 14.21 28.80
C PRO A 11 14.47 13.81 28.36
N GLU A 12 15.42 14.72 28.47
CA GLU A 12 16.81 14.43 28.12
C GLU A 12 17.42 13.38 29.08
N GLU A 13 18.16 12.43 28.51
CA GLU A 13 18.79 11.39 29.32
C GLU A 13 19.85 11.99 30.26
N PRO A 14 19.91 11.51 31.52
CA PRO A 14 20.93 11.94 32.45
C PRO A 14 22.33 11.53 31.98
N ILE A 15 23.32 12.37 32.30
CA ILE A 15 24.73 12.24 31.86
C ILE A 15 25.32 10.84 32.18
N PHE A 16 24.92 10.26 33.31
CA PHE A 16 25.35 8.92 33.73
C PHE A 16 24.94 7.82 32.74
N LEU A 17 23.67 7.80 32.31
CA LEU A 17 23.16 6.81 31.36
C LEU A 17 23.80 6.99 29.98
N LYS A 18 24.00 8.24 29.54
CA LYS A 18 24.70 8.54 28.28
C LYS A 18 26.11 7.96 28.27
N ARG A 19 26.88 8.12 29.36
CA ARG A 19 28.25 7.59 29.48
C ARG A 19 28.28 6.07 29.44
N ILE A 20 27.35 5.41 30.12
CA ILE A 20 27.26 3.93 30.12
C ILE A 20 26.89 3.42 28.73
N LYS A 21 25.89 4.01 28.07
CA LYS A 21 25.49 3.63 26.70
C LYS A 21 26.64 3.79 25.71
N GLN A 22 27.42 4.86 25.82
CA GLN A 22 28.60 5.09 25.00
C GLN A 22 29.69 4.03 25.23
N GLN A 23 29.99 3.72 26.49
CA GLN A 23 30.98 2.68 26.83
C GLN A 23 30.54 1.28 26.39
N ALA A 24 29.24 1.01 26.44
CA ALA A 24 28.64 -0.26 26.01
C ALA A 24 28.44 -0.34 24.48
N GLY A 25 28.69 0.73 23.72
CA GLY A 25 28.45 0.78 22.28
C GLY A 25 26.96 0.63 21.90
N TYR A 26 26.06 1.03 22.79
CA TYR A 26 24.62 0.90 22.60
C TYR A 26 24.16 1.74 21.41
N LYS A 27 23.57 1.08 20.39
CA LYS A 27 22.88 1.73 19.28
C LYS A 27 21.39 1.64 19.54
N GLU A 28 20.73 2.78 19.56
CA GLU A 28 19.29 2.85 19.74
C GLU A 28 18.57 2.12 18.59
N GLY A 29 17.59 1.29 18.94
CA GLY A 29 16.83 0.50 17.98
C GLY A 29 15.85 1.34 17.16
N PRO A 30 15.12 0.72 16.22
CA PRO A 30 14.11 1.41 15.43
C PRO A 30 13.03 2.02 16.33
N THR A 31 12.87 3.34 16.24
CA THR A 31 11.91 4.10 17.02
C THR A 31 10.53 4.06 16.35
N ILE A 32 9.48 4.48 17.05
CA ILE A 32 8.13 4.64 16.49
C ILE A 32 8.14 5.51 15.21
N GLN A 33 9.04 6.49 15.13
CA GLN A 33 9.18 7.33 13.93
C GLN A 33 9.66 6.55 12.71
N THR A 34 10.49 5.53 12.89
CA THR A 34 10.93 4.64 11.81
C THR A 34 9.75 3.89 11.18
N LYS A 35 8.68 3.60 11.94
CA LYS A 35 7.44 3.02 11.39
C LYS A 35 6.60 4.02 10.57
N LYS A 36 6.82 5.32 10.78
CA LYS A 36 6.11 6.40 10.08
C LYS A 36 6.90 6.94 8.89
N GLU A 37 8.11 6.45 8.69
CA GLU A 37 8.94 6.82 7.56
C GLU A 37 8.23 6.40 6.26
N ALA A 38 8.22 7.29 5.28
CA ALA A 38 7.70 6.96 3.96
C ALA A 38 8.70 6.01 3.30
N LEU A 39 8.27 4.76 3.14
CA LEU A 39 9.02 3.79 2.34
C LEU A 39 8.92 4.18 0.87
N ASP A 40 9.90 3.73 0.10
CA ASP A 40 9.86 3.84 -1.35
C ASP A 40 8.59 3.17 -1.91
N LEU A 41 8.08 3.73 -3.01
CA LEU A 41 6.93 3.15 -3.69
C LEU A 41 7.33 1.78 -4.24
N ALA A 42 6.47 0.79 -4.04
CA ALA A 42 6.64 -0.53 -4.65
C ALA A 42 6.81 -0.37 -6.16
N THR A 43 7.83 -1.03 -6.68
CA THR A 43 8.15 -1.12 -8.10
C THR A 43 7.30 -2.20 -8.77
N GLU A 44 7.23 -2.20 -10.10
CA GLU A 44 6.54 -3.28 -10.82
C GLU A 44 7.16 -4.65 -10.52
N GLU A 45 8.48 -4.71 -10.31
CA GLU A 45 9.21 -5.92 -9.91
C GLU A 45 8.76 -6.47 -8.55
N ASP A 46 8.35 -5.62 -7.60
CA ASP A 46 7.85 -6.07 -6.28
C ASP A 46 6.51 -6.80 -6.37
N PHE A 47 5.79 -6.69 -7.49
CA PHE A 47 4.53 -7.38 -7.74
C PHE A 47 4.70 -8.62 -8.63
N GLU A 48 5.91 -8.87 -9.15
CA GLU A 48 6.20 -10.06 -9.95
C GLU A 48 6.56 -11.24 -9.05
N ASP A 49 5.94 -12.40 -9.30
CA ASP A 49 6.27 -13.63 -8.57
C ASP A 49 7.75 -13.99 -8.80
N THR A 50 8.45 -14.20 -7.70
CA THR A 50 9.83 -14.68 -7.70
C THR A 50 9.92 -16.13 -8.18
N THR A 51 11.11 -16.58 -8.58
CA THR A 51 11.32 -17.97 -9.03
C THR A 51 11.00 -19.01 -7.95
N GLU A 52 11.04 -18.62 -6.68
CA GLU A 52 10.71 -19.49 -5.54
C GLU A 52 9.20 -19.61 -5.29
N GLU A 53 8.44 -18.59 -5.71
CA GLU A 53 6.97 -18.55 -5.59
C GLU A 53 6.28 -19.28 -6.75
N GLN A 54 7.01 -19.55 -7.84
CA GLN A 54 6.49 -20.29 -9.00
C GLN A 54 6.18 -21.76 -8.65
N PRO A 55 5.08 -22.32 -9.18
CA PRO A 55 4.71 -23.70 -8.90
C PRO A 55 5.71 -24.69 -9.48
N THR A 56 5.97 -25.79 -8.76
CA THR A 56 6.79 -26.89 -9.27
C THR A 56 6.02 -27.67 -10.35
N VAL A 57 6.60 -27.77 -11.55
CA VAL A 57 6.02 -28.52 -12.67
C VAL A 57 6.43 -29.99 -12.58
N VAL A 58 5.45 -30.90 -12.58
CA VAL A 58 5.66 -32.36 -12.54
C VAL A 58 4.94 -33.02 -13.71
N VAL A 59 5.67 -33.80 -14.50
CA VAL A 59 5.14 -34.56 -15.64
C VAL A 59 4.72 -35.95 -15.15
N LEU A 60 3.43 -36.29 -15.27
CA LEU A 60 2.88 -37.58 -14.85
C LEU A 60 2.51 -38.46 -16.04
N ASN A 61 1.98 -37.86 -17.11
CA ASN A 61 1.49 -38.55 -18.30
C ASN A 61 2.26 -38.16 -19.57
N PRO A 62 2.33 -39.04 -20.58
CA PRO A 62 2.87 -38.68 -21.88
C PRO A 62 1.93 -37.68 -22.56
N GLY A 63 2.30 -36.40 -22.53
CA GLY A 63 1.50 -35.28 -23.05
C GLY A 63 1.47 -34.06 -22.14
N ASP A 64 1.89 -34.18 -20.88
CA ASP A 64 2.06 -33.03 -19.99
C ASP A 64 3.24 -32.17 -20.47
N LEU A 65 3.12 -30.85 -20.31
CA LEU A 65 4.20 -29.92 -20.67
C LEU A 65 5.40 -30.10 -19.73
N SER A 66 6.59 -30.13 -20.31
CA SER A 66 7.83 -30.04 -19.54
C SER A 66 8.01 -28.65 -18.93
N ALA A 67 8.90 -28.52 -17.95
CA ALA A 67 9.15 -27.24 -17.27
C ALA A 67 9.57 -26.13 -18.25
N GLU A 68 10.35 -26.46 -19.29
CA GLU A 68 10.79 -25.49 -20.30
C GLU A 68 9.62 -25.02 -21.17
N GLU A 69 8.80 -25.96 -21.66
CA GLU A 69 7.64 -25.66 -22.51
C GLU A 69 6.56 -24.88 -21.75
N ALA A 70 6.37 -25.15 -20.46
CA ALA A 70 5.43 -24.43 -19.61
C ALA A 70 5.80 -22.94 -19.48
N VAL A 71 7.10 -22.63 -19.35
CA VAL A 71 7.59 -21.25 -19.30
C VAL A 71 7.38 -20.54 -20.63
N GLU A 72 7.65 -21.23 -21.75
CA GLU A 72 7.43 -20.66 -23.09
C GLU A 72 5.96 -20.35 -23.36
N GLU A 73 5.05 -21.27 -23.04
CA GLU A 73 3.61 -21.06 -23.20
C GLU A 73 3.09 -19.94 -22.30
N ALA A 74 3.57 -19.85 -21.05
CA ALA A 74 3.23 -18.75 -20.16
C ALA A 74 3.67 -17.39 -20.72
N GLN A 75 4.86 -17.31 -21.33
CA GLN A 75 5.33 -16.09 -22.00
C GLN A 75 4.51 -15.74 -23.24
N LYS A 76 4.10 -16.74 -24.04
CA LYS A 76 3.22 -16.51 -25.20
C LYS A 76 1.85 -16.00 -24.79
N LEU A 77 1.25 -16.57 -23.75
CA LEU A 77 -0.02 -16.14 -23.17
C LEU A 77 0.04 -14.70 -22.67
N LYS A 78 1.11 -14.31 -21.97
CA LYS A 78 1.33 -12.92 -21.52
C LYS A 78 1.38 -11.94 -22.71
N LYS A 79 2.19 -12.23 -23.73
CA LYS A 79 2.28 -11.40 -24.94
C LYS A 79 0.95 -11.29 -25.68
N GLN A 80 0.23 -12.40 -25.81
CA GLN A 80 -1.07 -12.41 -26.45
C GLN A 80 -2.09 -11.58 -25.68
N ALA A 81 -2.05 -11.58 -24.34
CA ALA A 81 -2.91 -10.75 -23.51
C ALA A 81 -2.58 -9.26 -23.62
N GLU A 82 -1.31 -8.90 -23.79
CA GLU A 82 -0.87 -7.51 -24.00
C GLU A 82 -1.23 -6.98 -25.40
N GLU A 83 -1.17 -7.83 -26.42
CA GLU A 83 -1.53 -7.49 -27.80
C GLU A 83 -3.04 -7.59 -28.09
N ALA A 84 -3.79 -8.28 -27.23
CA ALA A 84 -5.23 -8.45 -27.41
C ALA A 84 -5.95 -7.08 -27.39
N PRO A 85 -6.94 -6.87 -28.28
CA PRO A 85 -7.72 -5.64 -28.27
C PRO A 85 -8.46 -5.50 -26.93
N ALA A 86 -8.61 -4.25 -26.48
CA ALA A 86 -9.34 -3.95 -25.27
C ALA A 86 -10.76 -4.53 -25.31
N ASP A 87 -11.18 -5.14 -24.21
CA ASP A 87 -12.52 -5.67 -24.06
C ASP A 87 -13.55 -4.51 -24.02
N LEU A 88 -14.32 -4.38 -25.10
CA LEU A 88 -15.34 -3.34 -25.26
C LEU A 88 -16.61 -3.60 -24.45
N THR A 89 -16.74 -4.77 -23.81
CA THR A 89 -17.87 -5.07 -22.92
C THR A 89 -17.71 -4.41 -21.54
N ALA A 90 -16.47 -4.13 -21.14
CA ALA A 90 -16.16 -3.49 -19.87
C ALA A 90 -16.27 -1.95 -19.95
N PRO A 91 -16.81 -1.27 -18.91
CA PRO A 91 -16.90 0.17 -18.90
C PRO A 91 -15.53 0.84 -18.74
N ILE A 92 -15.28 1.88 -19.53
CA ILE A 92 -14.04 2.66 -19.50
C ILE A 92 -13.99 3.54 -18.24
N VAL A 93 -13.03 3.29 -17.35
CA VAL A 93 -12.82 4.07 -16.11
C VAL A 93 -11.67 5.07 -16.29
N PHE A 94 -12.00 6.36 -16.35
CA PHE A 94 -10.99 7.43 -16.39
C PHE A 94 -10.40 7.68 -14.99
N LYS A 95 -9.12 7.38 -14.80
CA LYS A 95 -8.38 7.80 -13.62
C LYS A 95 -7.88 9.24 -13.80
N ARG A 96 -8.10 10.10 -12.79
CA ARG A 96 -7.49 11.43 -12.76
C ARG A 96 -5.96 11.28 -12.85
N PRO A 97 -5.25 12.12 -13.60
CA PRO A 97 -3.80 12.11 -13.58
C PRO A 97 -3.34 12.35 -12.15
N SER A 98 -2.45 11.50 -11.64
CA SER A 98 -1.77 11.78 -10.37
C SER A 98 -1.00 13.08 -10.57
N LYS A 99 -1.07 14.00 -9.59
CA LYS A 99 -0.30 15.24 -9.64
C LYS A 99 1.18 14.86 -9.59
N SER A 100 1.78 14.72 -10.77
CA SER A 100 3.23 14.67 -10.92
C SER A 100 3.79 15.93 -10.30
N THR A 101 4.49 15.81 -9.18
CA THR A 101 5.40 16.85 -8.68
C THR A 101 6.57 16.94 -9.64
N LYS A 102 6.35 17.63 -10.77
CA LYS A 102 7.40 18.11 -11.67
C LYS A 102 7.23 19.62 -11.82
N ASP A 103 8.23 20.32 -11.29
CA ASP A 103 8.64 21.70 -11.49
C ASP A 103 7.69 22.87 -11.09
N PRO A 104 8.17 23.84 -10.28
CA PRO A 104 7.43 25.01 -9.84
C PRO A 104 7.49 26.14 -10.89
N SER A 105 6.88 25.96 -12.07
CA SER A 105 6.86 27.01 -13.09
C SER A 105 5.53 27.14 -13.84
N SER A 106 4.41 27.12 -13.12
CA SER A 106 3.22 27.87 -13.55
C SER A 106 2.27 28.16 -12.38
N LYS A 107 2.57 29.24 -11.66
CA LYS A 107 1.58 29.88 -10.77
C LYS A 107 0.49 30.53 -11.62
N THR A 108 -0.55 29.79 -11.97
CA THR A 108 -1.87 30.40 -12.22
C THR A 108 -2.69 30.30 -10.95
N LYS A 109 -2.81 31.46 -10.28
CA LYS A 109 -3.67 31.66 -9.12
C LYS A 109 -5.12 31.39 -9.53
N LYS A 110 -5.79 30.45 -8.88
CA LYS A 110 -7.26 30.41 -8.85
C LYS A 110 -7.71 30.27 -7.40
N ASN A 111 -8.21 31.37 -6.87
CA ASN A 111 -8.95 31.43 -5.62
C ASN A 111 -10.26 30.67 -5.79
N GLU A 112 -10.53 29.68 -4.95
CA GLU A 112 -11.89 29.23 -4.68
C GLU A 112 -12.04 29.03 -3.17
N GLU A 113 -12.49 30.10 -2.53
CA GLU A 113 -13.30 30.02 -1.31
C GLU A 113 -14.57 29.25 -1.68
N ASN A 114 -14.78 28.08 -1.08
CA ASN A 114 -16.09 27.44 -1.12
C ASN A 114 -16.40 26.85 0.26
N THR A 115 -17.21 27.60 1.00
CA THR A 115 -17.87 27.19 2.24
C THR A 115 -18.84 26.04 1.94
N VAL A 116 -18.44 24.81 2.24
CA VAL A 116 -19.32 23.64 2.09
C VAL A 116 -20.22 23.52 3.32
N LYS A 117 -21.50 23.84 3.12
CA LYS A 117 -22.60 23.53 4.05
C LYS A 117 -22.79 22.01 4.10
N THR A 118 -22.71 21.42 5.28
CA THR A 118 -22.87 19.98 5.52
C THR A 118 -24.34 19.56 5.38
N LYS A 119 -24.68 18.84 4.31
CA LYS A 119 -25.91 18.02 4.28
C LYS A 119 -25.60 16.68 4.94
N LYS A 120 -26.28 16.38 6.04
CA LYS A 120 -26.29 15.06 6.67
C LYS A 120 -27.06 14.09 5.77
N GLU A 121 -26.34 13.20 5.08
CA GLU A 121 -26.93 12.00 4.51
C GLU A 121 -26.90 10.90 5.57
N LYS A 122 -28.06 10.29 5.84
CA LYS A 122 -28.18 9.16 6.75
C LYS A 122 -27.78 7.90 5.98
N SER A 123 -26.57 7.38 6.21
CA SER A 123 -26.15 6.08 5.69
C SER A 123 -26.89 4.98 6.45
N LYS A 124 -27.58 4.09 5.72
CA LYS A 124 -27.99 2.79 6.26
C LYS A 124 -26.72 1.96 6.50
N PRO A 125 -26.61 1.19 7.60
CA PRO A 125 -25.44 0.37 7.85
C PRO A 125 -25.30 -0.66 6.72
N LEU A 126 -24.13 -0.69 6.10
CA LEU A 126 -23.79 -1.58 4.98
C LEU A 126 -23.43 -3.00 5.44
N LEU A 127 -23.41 -3.22 6.75
CA LEU A 127 -22.94 -4.44 7.40
C LEU A 127 -24.04 -4.95 8.31
N SER A 128 -24.48 -6.19 8.05
CA SER A 128 -25.49 -6.92 8.84
C SER A 128 -24.90 -7.55 10.11
N PHE A 129 -23.76 -7.06 10.59
CA PHE A 129 -23.10 -7.59 11.80
C PHE A 129 -23.70 -7.04 13.11
N ASP A 130 -24.59 -6.03 13.02
CA ASP A 130 -25.27 -5.44 14.18
C ASP A 130 -26.67 -6.04 14.42
N ASP A 131 -27.07 -7.02 13.59
CA ASP A 131 -28.31 -7.80 13.72
C ASP A 131 -28.03 -9.08 14.52
N GLU A 132 -27.27 -8.98 15.61
CA GLU A 132 -27.13 -10.07 16.58
C GLU A 132 -28.27 -9.93 17.60
N GLU A 133 -29.30 -10.70 17.31
CA GLU A 133 -30.40 -11.19 18.15
C GLU A 133 -30.06 -11.18 19.65
N ASP A 134 -30.45 -10.11 20.35
CA ASP A 134 -30.51 -10.04 21.81
C ASP A 134 -31.79 -10.78 22.25
N ASP A 135 -31.74 -12.11 22.23
CA ASP A 135 -32.78 -13.01 22.76
C ASP A 135 -32.18 -13.82 23.93
N ASP A 136 -32.02 -13.14 25.08
CA ASP A 136 -32.25 -13.65 26.47
C ASP A 136 -31.96 -12.57 27.54
#